data_AF-A0A914JCH4-F1
#
_entry.id   AF-A0A914JCH4-F1
#
_cell.length_a   1.000
_cell.length_b   1.000
_cell.length_c   1.000
_cell.angle_alpha   90.00
_cell.angle_beta   90.00
_cell.angle_gamma   90.00
#
_symmetry.space_group_name_H-M   'P 1'
#
loop_
_entity.id
_entity.type
_entity.pdbx_description
1 polymer ?
#
loop_
_entity_poly.entity_id
_entity_poly.type
_entity_poly.pdbx_seq_one_letter_code
_entity_poly.pdbx_strand_id
1 'polypeptide(L)'
;MIDDLVRPMLEMGITYGEVLALRLIIFWNPGSIGLSPETSLIVQRASEKAIKELHNWFDAAKIEKVQTRLGSVLLLLSPISCYTQFFKELVNLIPGFGSMPEWDVFLADLLK
;
A
#
# COMPACT_ATOMS: atom_id res chain seq x y z
N MET A 1 -6.54 16.22 -7.81
CA MET A 1 -5.39 16.76 -7.05
C MET A 1 -5.55 16.47 -5.57
N ILE A 2 -5.04 15.34 -5.05
CA ILE A 2 -5.27 14.70 -3.73
C ILE A 2 -6.73 14.37 -3.37
N ASP A 3 -7.67 15.23 -3.75
CA ASP A 3 -9.12 15.02 -3.65
C ASP A 3 -9.59 13.72 -4.33
N ASP A 4 -8.94 13.28 -5.41
CA ASP A 4 -9.30 12.05 -6.14
C ASP A 4 -8.99 10.77 -5.35
N LEU A 5 -8.27 10.90 -4.22
CA LEU A 5 -8.07 9.83 -3.23
C LEU A 5 -8.91 10.10 -1.98
N VAL A 6 -8.83 11.32 -1.44
CA VAL A 6 -9.48 11.69 -0.17
C VAL A 6 -11.01 11.68 -0.29
N ARG A 7 -11.58 12.17 -1.39
CA ARG A 7 -13.04 12.20 -1.57
C ARG A 7 -13.64 10.79 -1.67
N PRO A 8 -13.15 9.85 -2.52
CA PRO A 8 -13.63 8.47 -2.49
C PRO A 8 -13.47 7.80 -1.12
N MET A 9 -12.36 8.04 -0.42
CA MET A 9 -12.14 7.52 0.94
C MET A 9 -13.20 8.02 1.94
N LEU A 10 -13.58 9.30 1.86
CA LEU A 10 -14.63 9.88 2.71
C LEU A 10 -16.03 9.39 2.31
N GLU A 11 -16.36 9.39 1.01
CA GLU A 11 -17.66 8.94 0.49
C GLU A 11 -17.92 7.45 0.76
N MET A 12 -16.87 6.62 0.70
CA MET A 12 -16.93 5.22 1.09
C MET A 12 -17.00 5.02 2.61
N GLY A 13 -16.68 6.03 3.43
CA GLY A 13 -16.47 5.85 4.87
C GLY A 13 -15.39 4.80 5.14
N ILE A 14 -14.17 5.02 4.62
CA ILE A 14 -13.08 4.08 4.85
C ILE A 14 -12.68 4.05 6.33
N THR A 15 -12.54 2.84 6.87
CA THR A 15 -12.16 2.59 8.25
C THR A 15 -10.64 2.56 8.41
N TYR A 16 -10.18 2.77 9.64
CA TYR A 16 -8.75 2.64 9.96
C TYR A 16 -8.20 1.23 9.66
N GLY A 17 -9.00 0.18 9.88
CA GLY A 17 -8.62 -1.20 9.56
C GLY A 17 -8.36 -1.41 8.07
N GLU A 18 -9.19 -0.83 7.19
CA GLU A 18 -9.01 -0.88 5.74
C GLU A 18 -7.76 -0.12 5.29
N VAL A 19 -7.47 1.04 5.90
CA VAL A 19 -6.24 1.79 5.64
C VAL A 19 -5.00 0.99 6.06
N LEU A 20 -5.03 0.29 7.19
CA LEU A 20 -3.94 -0.60 7.61
C LEU A 20 -3.78 -1.80 6.66
N ALA A 21 -4.88 -2.41 6.22
CA ALA A 21 -4.84 -3.51 5.25
C ALA A 21 -4.26 -3.05 3.90
N LEU A 22 -4.65 -1.87 3.40
CA LEU A 22 -4.08 -1.28 2.19
C LEU A 22 -2.58 -1.02 2.35
N ARG A 23 -2.11 -0.50 3.48
CA ARG A 23 -0.67 -0.33 3.76
C ARG A 23 0.08 -1.67 3.69
N LEU A 24 -0.48 -2.73 4.26
CA LEU A 24 0.12 -4.07 4.23
C LEU A 24 0.18 -4.64 2.81
N ILE A 25 -0.87 -4.47 2.01
CA ILE A 25 -0.93 -4.90 0.61
C ILE A 25 0.08 -4.15 -0.25
N ILE A 26 0.24 -2.84 -0.05
CA ILE A 26 1.24 -2.00 -0.74
C ILE A 26 2.65 -2.42 -0.36
N PHE A 27 2.92 -2.66 0.92
CA PHE A 27 4.23 -3.10 1.40
C PHE A 27 4.66 -4.44 0.76
N TRP A 28 3.73 -5.39 0.63
CA TRP A 28 3.95 -6.65 -0.09
C TRP A 28 3.70 -6.55 -1.61
N ASN A 29 3.73 -5.35 -2.20
CA ASN A 29 3.70 -5.16 -3.65
C ASN A 29 4.83 -4.20 -4.10
N PRO A 30 6.09 -4.68 -4.11
CA PRO A 30 7.27 -3.88 -4.44
C PRO A 30 7.40 -3.54 -5.94
N GLY A 31 6.42 -3.90 -6.78
CA GLY A 31 6.46 -3.64 -8.21
C GLY A 31 7.67 -4.29 -8.90
N SER A 32 8.42 -3.51 -9.67
CA SER A 32 9.54 -3.95 -10.50
C SER A 32 10.92 -3.94 -9.80
N ILE A 33 10.96 -3.99 -8.46
CA ILE A 33 12.22 -4.20 -7.73
C ILE A 33 12.80 -5.57 -8.11
N GLY A 34 14.12 -5.62 -8.35
CA GLY A 34 14.87 -6.81 -8.79
C GLY A 34 15.03 -7.87 -7.70
N LEU A 35 13.91 -8.44 -7.25
CA LEU A 35 13.86 -9.53 -6.27
C LEU A 35 14.30 -10.86 -6.88
N SER A 36 14.81 -11.76 -6.04
CA SER A 36 15.02 -13.15 -6.45
C SER A 36 13.68 -13.85 -6.74
N PRO A 37 13.65 -14.95 -7.51
CA PRO A 37 12.43 -15.71 -7.76
C PRO A 37 11.76 -16.21 -6.46
N GLU A 38 12.56 -16.65 -5.49
CA GLU A 38 12.10 -17.15 -4.19
C GLU A 38 11.48 -16.01 -3.36
N THR A 39 12.15 -14.85 -3.35
CA THR A 39 11.67 -13.66 -2.63
C THR A 39 10.38 -13.14 -3.25
N SER A 40 10.28 -13.14 -4.58
CA SER A 40 9.07 -12.75 -5.31
C SER A 40 7.87 -13.63 -4.93
N LEU A 41 8.08 -14.96 -4.82
CA LEU A 41 7.03 -15.89 -4.38
C LEU A 41 6.61 -15.67 -2.92
N ILE A 42 7.55 -15.34 -2.01
CA ILE A 42 7.24 -15.02 -0.61
C ILE A 42 6.37 -13.76 -0.54
N VAL A 43 6.78 -12.70 -1.24
CA VAL A 43 6.10 -11.41 -1.26
C VAL A 43 4.70 -11.52 -1.88
N GLN A 44 4.55 -12.23 -3.01
CA GLN A 44 3.25 -12.50 -3.62
C GLN A 44 2.30 -13.19 -2.62
N ARG A 45 2.75 -14.27 -1.97
CA ARG A 45 1.95 -15.02 -0.98
C ARG A 45 1.57 -14.15 0.23
N ALA A 46 2.44 -13.25 0.66
CA ALA A 46 2.16 -12.31 1.74
C ALA A 46 1.07 -11.29 1.35
N SER A 47 1.12 -10.77 0.12
CA SER A 47 0.10 -9.88 -0.43
C SER A 47 -1.26 -10.57 -0.58
N GLU A 48 -1.30 -11.78 -1.16
CA GLU A 48 -2.49 -12.62 -1.26
C GLU A 48 -3.10 -12.92 0.12
N LYS A 49 -2.26 -13.20 1.12
CA LYS A 49 -2.69 -13.41 2.51
C LYS A 49 -3.32 -12.15 3.11
N ALA A 50 -2.74 -10.97 2.89
CA ALA A 50 -3.29 -9.70 3.38
C ALA A 50 -4.67 -9.39 2.78
N ILE A 51 -4.86 -9.64 1.47
CA ILE A 51 -6.17 -9.52 0.80
C ILE A 51 -7.18 -10.51 1.39
N LYS A 52 -6.77 -11.76 1.64
CA LYS A 52 -7.62 -12.78 2.25
C LYS A 52 -8.00 -12.46 3.70
N GLU A 53 -7.09 -11.90 4.49
CA GLU A 53 -7.38 -11.46 5.86
C GLU A 53 -8.38 -10.29 5.89
N LEU A 54 -8.27 -9.34 4.96
CA LEU A 54 -9.24 -8.26 4.78
C LEU A 54 -10.63 -8.80 4.40
N HIS A 55 -10.70 -9.77 3.48
CA HIS A 55 -11.95 -10.47 3.11
C HIS A 55 -12.59 -11.17 4.32
N ASN A 56 -11.82 -11.99 5.04
CA ASN A 56 -12.29 -12.71 6.23
C ASN A 56 -12.79 -11.76 7.33
N TRP A 57 -12.16 -10.59 7.48
CA TRP A 57 -12.58 -9.58 8.45
C TRP A 57 -13.93 -8.94 8.07
N PHE A 58 -14.16 -8.68 6.78
CA PHE A 58 -15.46 -8.23 6.29
C PHE A 58 -16.57 -9.28 6.46
N ASP A 59 -16.28 -10.56 6.20
CA ASP A 59 -17.20 -11.67 6.46
C ASP A 59 -17.56 -11.74 7.96
N ALA A 60 -16.55 -11.70 8.84
CA ALA A 60 -16.74 -11.73 10.29
C ALA A 60 -17.52 -10.50 10.82
N ALA A 61 -17.30 -9.33 10.23
CA ALA A 61 -18.06 -8.11 10.50
C ALA A 61 -19.46 -8.09 9.87
N LYS A 62 -19.83 -9.12 9.09
CA LYS A 62 -21.11 -9.25 8.36
C LYS A 62 -21.40 -8.07 7.43
N ILE A 63 -20.37 -7.55 6.77
CA ILE A 63 -20.51 -6.50 5.74
C ILE A 63 -21.41 -7.01 4.61
N GLU A 64 -22.46 -6.26 4.26
CA GLU A 64 -23.25 -6.58 3.08
C GLU A 64 -22.40 -6.44 1.81
N LYS A 65 -22.51 -7.42 0.90
CA LYS A 65 -21.78 -7.45 -0.39
C LYS A 65 -20.26 -7.32 -0.21
N VAL A 66 -19.67 -8.16 0.65
CA VAL A 66 -18.21 -8.23 0.92
C VAL A 66 -17.33 -8.05 -0.32
N GLN A 67 -17.64 -8.75 -1.42
CA GLN A 67 -16.86 -8.65 -2.67
C GLN A 67 -16.88 -7.24 -3.28
N THR A 68 -18.02 -6.54 -3.22
CA THR A 68 -18.13 -5.15 -3.67
C THR A 68 -17.31 -4.24 -2.77
N ARG A 69 -17.40 -4.39 -1.43
CA ARG A 69 -16.62 -3.56 -0.50
C ARG A 69 -15.12 -3.78 -0.68
N LEU A 70 -14.67 -5.03 -0.77
CA LEU A 70 -13.28 -5.40 -1.03
C LEU A 70 -12.78 -4.80 -2.34
N GLY A 71 -13.55 -4.93 -3.42
CA GLY A 71 -13.24 -4.30 -4.71
C GLY A 71 -13.08 -2.79 -4.61
N SER A 72 -14.03 -2.09 -3.97
CA SER A 72 -13.96 -0.63 -3.76
C SER A 72 -12.73 -0.21 -2.96
N VAL A 73 -12.36 -0.95 -1.90
CA VAL A 73 -11.16 -0.67 -1.11
C VAL A 73 -9.88 -0.89 -1.92
N LEU A 74 -9.77 -2.02 -2.64
CA LEU A 74 -8.61 -2.32 -3.47
C LEU A 74 -8.43 -1.35 -4.66
N LEU A 75 -9.51 -0.77 -5.19
CA LEU A 75 -9.43 0.25 -6.23
C LEU A 75 -8.66 1.51 -5.79
N LEU A 76 -8.55 1.79 -4.49
CA LEU A 76 -7.77 2.91 -3.97
C LEU A 76 -6.25 2.71 -4.14
N LEU A 77 -5.77 1.48 -4.39
CA LEU A 77 -4.35 1.22 -4.67
C LEU A 77 -3.84 1.99 -5.89
N SER A 78 -4.69 2.18 -6.91
CA SER A 78 -4.35 2.90 -8.15
C SER A 78 -4.05 4.39 -7.90
N PRO A 79 -4.96 5.21 -7.34
CA PRO A 79 -4.65 6.60 -7.01
C PRO A 79 -3.50 6.72 -6.01
N ILE A 80 -3.40 5.84 -4.99
CA ILE A 80 -2.25 5.84 -4.05
C ILE A 80 -0.92 5.66 -4.80
N SER A 81 -0.87 4.76 -5.79
CA SER A 81 0.33 4.54 -6.61
C SER A 81 0.69 5.77 -7.45
N CYS A 82 -0.30 6.42 -8.07
CA CYS A 82 -0.10 7.69 -8.78
C CYS A 82 0.43 8.80 -7.86
N TYR A 83 -0.13 8.97 -6.66
CA TYR A 83 0.37 9.95 -5.69
C TYR A 83 1.79 9.62 -5.24
N THR A 84 2.11 8.34 -5.01
CA THR A 84 3.46 7.92 -4.62
C THR A 84 4.50 8.24 -5.69
N GLN A 85 4.17 7.99 -6.96
CA GLN A 85 5.04 8.34 -8.09
C GLN A 85 5.19 9.87 -8.25
N PHE A 86 4.11 10.63 -8.15
CA PHE A 86 4.15 12.11 -8.18
C PHE A 86 4.98 12.69 -7.03
N PHE A 87 4.83 12.19 -5.81
CA PHE A 87 5.65 12.63 -4.68
C PHE A 87 7.12 12.26 -4.87
N LYS A 88 7.44 11.08 -5.42
CA LYS A 88 8.81 10.69 -5.78
C LYS A 88 9.42 11.63 -6.81
N GLU A 89 8.67 12.03 -7.82
CA GLU A 89 9.10 13.00 -8.83
C GLU A 89 9.35 14.39 -8.22
N LEU A 90 8.44 14.91 -7.39
CA LEU A 90 8.64 16.15 -6.65
C LEU A 90 9.86 16.11 -5.74
N VAL A 91 10.04 15.00 -5.01
CA VAL A 91 11.19 14.74 -4.14
C VAL A 91 12.50 14.82 -4.91
N ASN A 92 12.56 14.20 -6.10
CA ASN A 92 13.77 14.20 -6.93
C ASN A 92 14.15 15.60 -7.47
N LEU A 93 13.24 16.59 -7.41
CA LEU A 93 13.54 17.98 -7.74
C LEU A 93 14.22 18.74 -6.58
N ILE A 94 14.20 18.20 -5.36
CA ILE A 94 14.82 18.80 -4.18
C ILE A 94 16.32 18.40 -4.16
N PRO A 95 17.27 19.34 -4.32
CA PRO A 95 18.68 19.00 -4.32
C PRO A 95 19.12 18.36 -2.99
N GLY A 96 19.74 17.19 -3.06
CA GLY A 96 20.22 16.43 -1.90
C GLY A 96 19.18 15.52 -1.23
N PHE A 97 17.91 15.58 -1.61
CA PHE A 97 16.90 14.66 -1.09
C PHE A 97 17.15 13.25 -1.66
N GLY A 98 17.41 12.28 -0.79
CA GLY A 98 17.77 10.91 -1.17
C GLY A 98 19.29 10.65 -1.28
N SER A 99 20.14 11.68 -1.21
CA SER A 99 21.59 11.52 -1.01
C SER A 99 21.99 11.78 0.45
N MET A 100 21.09 11.50 1.38
CA MET A 100 21.31 11.52 2.82
C MET A 100 21.69 10.09 3.27
N PRO A 101 22.98 9.73 3.37
CA PRO A 101 23.40 8.40 3.79
C PRO A 101 22.91 8.03 5.20
N GLU A 102 22.53 9.03 5.99
CA GLU A 102 21.83 8.90 7.27
C GLU A 102 20.58 8.00 7.18
N TRP A 103 19.80 8.06 6.10
CA TRP A 103 18.61 7.22 5.93
C TRP A 103 18.96 5.76 5.60
N ASP A 104 19.96 5.53 4.75
CA ASP A 104 20.41 4.17 4.43
C ASP A 104 21.04 3.50 5.66
N VAL A 105 21.85 4.24 6.43
CA VAL A 105 22.40 3.78 7.71
C VAL A 105 21.29 3.54 8.73
N PHE A 106 20.33 4.45 8.87
CA PHE A 106 19.19 4.28 9.77
C PHE A 106 18.33 3.06 9.42
N LEU A 107 18.02 2.85 8.13
CA LEU A 107 17.26 1.67 7.68
C LEU A 107 18.07 0.38 7.88
N ALA A 108 19.39 0.41 7.62
CA ALA A 108 20.27 -0.73 7.87
C ALA A 108 20.42 -1.05 9.36
N ASP A 109 20.29 -0.08 10.27
CA ASP A 109 20.28 -0.30 11.72
C ASP A 109 18.90 -0.72 12.24
N LEU A 110 17.82 -0.18 11.68
CA LEU A 110 16.43 -0.51 12.04
C LEU A 110 16.01 -1.93 11.63
N LEU A 111 16.62 -2.48 10.58
CA LEU A 111 16.29 -3.79 10.00
C LEU A 111 17.21 -4.94 10.45
N LYS A 112 18.05 -4.72 11.49
CA LYS A 112 18.87 -5.74 12.16
C LYS A 112 18.12 -6.44 13.29
#